data_AF-A0A7V0PMX4-F1
#
_entry.id   AF-A0A7V0PMX4-F1
#
_cell.length_a   1.000
_cell.length_b   1.000
_cell.length_c   1.000
_cell.angle_alpha   90.00
_cell.angle_beta   90.00
_cell.angle_gamma   90.00
#
_symmetry.space_group_name_H-M   'P 1'
#
loop_
_entity.id
_entity.type
_entity.pdbx_description
1 polymer ?
#
loop_
_entity_poly.entity_id
_entity_poly.type
_entity_poly.pdbx_seq_one_letter_code
_entity_poly.pdbx_strand_id
1 'polypeptide(L)'
;GVQVPVLSQFYSITATLLFLALNGHLLLIQVLAASFHALPVGPVGLSRADLWRLAGWGSQMFAGAIAIALPALLSLILVNLAFGMVTKAAPQMNIFAVGFPVTILVGFVLILVTLPALGDQFQSISSSAFVLLSRLFGVGG
;
A
#
# COMPACT_ATOMS: atom_id res chain seq x y z
N GLY A 1 -21.83 -12.72 -5.59
CA GLY A 1 -20.64 -13.35 -4.97
C GLY A 1 -19.62 -12.28 -4.71
N VAL A 2 -18.99 -12.25 -3.54
CA VAL A 2 -17.94 -11.28 -3.21
C VAL A 2 -16.71 -11.65 -4.04
N GLN A 3 -16.38 -10.86 -5.07
CA GLN A 3 -15.12 -10.99 -5.77
C GLN A 3 -14.01 -10.53 -4.83
N VAL A 4 -13.29 -11.47 -4.21
CA VAL A 4 -12.01 -11.14 -3.57
C VAL A 4 -11.00 -10.93 -4.70
N PRO A 5 -10.48 -9.70 -4.90
CA PRO A 5 -9.54 -9.45 -5.96
C PRO A 5 -8.24 -10.23 -5.69
N VAL A 6 -7.84 -11.12 -6.61
CA VAL A 6 -6.65 -11.98 -6.46
C VAL A 6 -5.40 -11.17 -6.15
N LEU A 7 -5.22 -10.01 -6.80
CA LEU A 7 -4.10 -9.11 -6.56
C LEU A 7 -4.13 -8.48 -5.16
N SER A 8 -5.31 -8.12 -4.65
CA SER A 8 -5.44 -7.59 -3.29
C SER A 8 -5.01 -8.63 -2.25
N GLN A 9 -5.43 -9.89 -2.45
CA GLN A 9 -5.01 -10.99 -1.58
C GLN A 9 -3.50 -11.23 -1.65
N PHE A 10 -2.92 -11.21 -2.84
CA PHE A 10 -1.47 -11.33 -3.03
C PHE A 10 -0.69 -10.24 -2.29
N TYR A 11 -1.07 -8.97 -2.44
CA TYR A 11 -0.43 -7.86 -1.74
C TYR A 11 -0.62 -7.93 -0.22
N SER A 12 -1.79 -8.38 0.26
CA SER A 12 -2.07 -8.54 1.70
C SER A 12 -1.17 -9.61 2.34
N ILE A 13 -1.02 -10.77 1.70
CA ILE A 13 -0.11 -11.83 2.14
C ILE A 13 1.33 -11.32 2.12
N THR A 14 1.75 -10.67 1.03
CA THR A 14 3.09 -10.11 0.88
C THR A 14 3.41 -9.09 1.97
N ALA A 15 2.49 -8.14 2.23
CA ALA A 15 2.64 -7.15 3.29
C ALA A 15 2.74 -7.79 4.69
N THR A 16 1.95 -8.83 4.95
CA THR A 16 2.02 -9.59 6.21
C THR A 16 3.37 -10.28 6.38
N LEU A 17 3.87 -10.92 5.33
CA LEU A 17 5.19 -11.56 5.33
C LEU A 17 6.31 -10.54 5.52
N LEU A 18 6.26 -9.38 4.85
CA LEU A 18 7.22 -8.30 5.09
C LEU A 18 7.15 -7.78 6.52
N PHE A 19 5.95 -7.59 7.08
CA PHE A 19 5.77 -7.17 8.46
C PHE A 19 6.43 -8.14 9.46
N LEU A 20 6.27 -9.45 9.22
CA LEU A 20 6.90 -10.50 10.01
C LEU A 20 8.43 -10.50 9.83
N ALA A 21 8.91 -10.42 8.58
CA ALA A 21 10.33 -10.42 8.23
C ALA A 21 11.09 -9.22 8.82
N LEU A 22 10.44 -8.06 8.90
CA LEU A 22 10.99 -6.84 9.50
C LEU A 22 10.82 -6.79 11.03
N ASN A 23 10.34 -7.86 11.66
CA ASN A 23 10.05 -7.92 13.09
C ASN A 23 9.08 -6.82 13.58
N GLY A 24 8.19 -6.34 12.71
CA GLY A 24 7.24 -5.27 13.02
C GLY A 24 6.32 -5.62 14.20
N HIS A 25 6.01 -6.91 14.37
CA HIS A 25 5.23 -7.40 15.50
C HIS A 25 5.94 -7.20 16.85
N LEU A 26 7.27 -7.41 16.92
CA LEU A 26 8.05 -7.16 18.13
C LEU A 26 8.11 -5.67 18.45
N LEU A 27 8.28 -4.82 17.42
CA LEU A 27 8.29 -3.37 17.58
C LEU A 27 6.94 -2.86 18.09
N LEU A 28 5.83 -3.40 17.60
CA LEU A 28 4.49 -3.05 18.05
C LEU A 28 4.27 -3.40 19.53
N ILE A 29 4.73 -4.58 19.97
CA ILE A 29 4.66 -4.98 21.38
C ILE A 29 5.50 -4.05 22.26
N GLN A 30 6.70 -3.68 21.81
CA GLN A 30 7.57 -2.74 22.55
C GLN A 30 6.91 -1.36 22.69
N VAL A 31 6.34 -0.82 21.60
CA VAL A 31 5.61 0.46 21.64
C VAL A 31 4.42 0.39 22.59
N LEU A 32 3.68 -0.72 22.57
CA LEU A 32 2.55 -0.92 23.49
C LEU A 32 3.01 -0.97 24.95
N ALA A 33 4.06 -1.72 25.26
CA ALA A 33 4.62 -1.79 26.60
C ALA A 33 5.11 -0.41 27.09
N ALA A 34 5.81 0.34 26.22
CA ALA A 34 6.28 1.69 26.53
C ALA A 34 5.13 2.69 26.71
N SER A 35 4.00 2.51 26.00
CA SER A 35 2.81 3.36 26.14
C SER A 35 2.25 3.36 27.56
N PHE A 36 2.37 2.27 28.33
CA PHE A 36 1.89 2.24 29.72
C PHE A 36 2.72 3.11 30.67
N HIS A 37 3.98 3.38 30.32
CA HIS A 37 4.84 4.29 31.08
C HIS A 37 4.65 5.74 30.65
N ALA A 38 4.50 5.99 29.35
CA ALA A 38 4.36 7.34 28.80
C ALA A 38 2.94 7.92 28.96
N LEU A 39 1.91 7.07 28.92
CA LEU A 39 0.51 7.40 29.19
C LEU A 39 -0.02 6.50 30.31
N PRO A 40 0.18 6.88 31.59
CA PRO A 40 -0.37 6.12 32.70
C PRO A 40 -1.91 6.10 32.63
N VAL A 41 -2.50 5.01 33.12
CA VAL A 41 -3.97 4.85 33.15
C VAL A 41 -4.57 5.93 34.05
N GLY A 42 -5.23 6.92 33.45
CA GLY A 42 -5.76 8.09 34.14
C GLY A 42 -6.67 8.95 33.27
N PRO A 43 -7.19 10.07 33.79
CA PRO A 43 -8.12 10.95 33.07
C PRO A 43 -7.46 11.73 31.92
N VAL A 44 -6.12 11.78 31.88
CA VAL A 44 -5.35 12.40 30.80
C VAL A 44 -5.00 11.31 29.79
N GLY A 45 -5.66 11.34 28.64
CA GLY A 45 -5.41 10.44 27.50
C GLY A 45 -4.95 11.19 26.26
N LEU A 46 -5.19 10.60 25.08
CA LEU A 46 -4.88 11.23 23.79
C LEU A 46 -5.58 12.59 23.67
N SER A 47 -4.84 13.60 23.23
CA SER A 47 -5.40 14.93 23.01
C SER A 47 -6.22 14.97 21.71
N ARG A 48 -7.07 16.00 21.56
CA ARG A 48 -7.75 16.24 20.27
C ARG A 48 -6.78 16.42 19.11
N ALA A 49 -5.60 17.00 19.37
CA ALA A 49 -4.57 17.17 18.36
C ALA A 49 -3.98 15.83 17.91
N ASP A 50 -3.86 14.86 18.81
CA ASP A 50 -3.35 13.51 18.52
C ASP A 50 -4.35 12.71 17.68
N LEU A 51 -5.65 12.81 18.00
CA LEU A 51 -6.71 12.24 17.17
C LEU A 51 -6.73 12.86 15.76
N TRP A 52 -6.52 14.17 15.66
CA TRP A 52 -6.44 14.85 14.35
C TRP A 52 -5.23 14.43 13.54
N ARG A 53 -4.08 14.22 14.20
CA ARG A 53 -2.86 13.67 13.56
C ARG A 53 -3.09 12.26 13.04
N LEU A 54 -3.75 11.41 13.82
CA LEU A 54 -4.12 10.05 13.39
C LEU A 54 -5.05 10.08 12.18
N ALA A 55 -6.08 10.93 12.19
CA ALA A 55 -6.96 11.10 11.04
C ALA A 55 -6.22 11.62 9.79
N GLY A 56 -5.30 12.57 9.97
CA GLY A 56 -4.46 13.11 8.90
C GLY A 56 -3.50 12.09 8.29
N TRP A 57 -3.09 11.07 9.05
CA TRP A 57 -2.22 10.00 8.55
C TRP A 57 -2.86 9.16 7.44
N GLY A 58 -4.19 9.09 7.39
CA GLY A 58 -4.90 8.46 6.28
C GLY A 58 -4.51 9.03 4.91
N SER A 59 -4.19 10.32 4.83
CA SER A 59 -3.68 10.95 3.61
C SER A 59 -2.33 10.37 3.18
N GLN A 60 -1.43 10.11 4.14
CA GLN A 60 -0.14 9.49 3.86
C GLN A 60 -0.30 8.04 3.39
N MET A 61 -1.24 7.30 3.96
CA MET A 61 -1.58 5.95 3.51
C MET A 61 -2.06 5.94 2.05
N PHE A 62 -2.97 6.84 1.67
CA PHE A 62 -3.44 6.98 0.29
C PHE A 62 -2.33 7.43 -0.67
N ALA A 63 -1.51 8.40 -0.27
CA ALA A 63 -0.38 8.85 -1.08
C ALA A 63 0.61 7.72 -1.34
N GLY A 64 0.95 6.92 -0.31
CA GLY A 64 1.80 5.74 -0.44
C GLY A 64 1.21 4.67 -1.35
N ALA A 65 -0.09 4.38 -1.20
CA ALA A 65 -0.78 3.40 -2.06
C ALA A 65 -0.79 3.84 -3.53
N ILE A 66 -1.06 5.12 -3.80
CA ILE A 66 -1.02 5.68 -5.15
C ILE A 66 0.41 5.63 -5.70
N ALA A 67 1.43 5.96 -4.91
CA ALA A 67 2.83 5.91 -5.36
C ALA A 67 3.24 4.51 -5.84
N ILE A 68 2.80 3.45 -5.15
CA ILE A 68 3.05 2.06 -5.56
C ILE A 68 2.26 1.72 -6.83
N ALA A 69 1.00 2.16 -6.92
CA ALA A 69 0.12 1.85 -8.04
C ALA A 69 0.44 2.68 -9.30
N LEU A 70 1.07 3.84 -9.16
CA LEU A 70 1.24 4.83 -10.22
C LEU A 70 1.96 4.29 -11.46
N PRO A 71 3.11 3.58 -11.35
CA PRO A 71 3.79 3.04 -12.52
C PRO A 71 2.90 2.06 -13.29
N ALA A 72 2.25 1.14 -12.57
CA ALA A 72 1.37 0.16 -13.17
C ALA A 72 0.12 0.78 -13.81
N LEU A 73 -0.48 1.78 -13.15
CA LEU A 73 -1.64 2.50 -13.64
C LEU A 73 -1.32 3.25 -14.94
N LEU A 74 -0.21 3.99 -14.97
CA LEU A 74 0.25 4.71 -16.16
C LEU A 74 0.54 3.76 -17.31
N SER A 75 1.24 2.66 -17.05
CA SER A 75 1.52 1.64 -18.07
C SER A 75 0.24 1.02 -18.63
N LEU A 76 -0.74 0.68 -17.79
CA LEU A 76 -2.03 0.13 -18.23
C LEU A 76 -2.83 1.15 -19.06
N ILE A 77 -2.82 2.43 -18.67
CA ILE A 77 -3.45 3.49 -19.47
C ILE A 77 -2.80 3.59 -20.85
N LEU A 78 -1.47 3.54 -20.93
CA LEU A 78 -0.75 3.56 -22.21
C LEU A 78 -1.05 2.33 -23.07
N VAL A 79 -1.12 1.15 -22.47
CA VAL A 79 -1.49 -0.10 -23.17
C VAL A 79 -2.91 -0.01 -23.72
N ASN A 80 -3.86 0.46 -22.92
CA ASN A 80 -5.24 0.65 -23.36
C ASN A 80 -5.33 1.69 -24.50
N LEU A 81 -4.56 2.77 -24.43
CA LEU A 81 -4.50 3.78 -25.49
C LEU A 81 -3.91 3.20 -26.78
N ALA A 82 -2.83 2.42 -26.68
CA ALA A 82 -2.22 1.73 -27.82
C ALA A 82 -3.22 0.75 -28.47
N PHE A 83 -3.96 -0.02 -27.66
CA PHE A 83 -5.03 -0.88 -28.16
C PHE A 83 -6.15 -0.09 -28.84
N GLY A 84 -6.56 1.05 -28.27
CA GLY A 84 -7.53 1.94 -28.91
C GLY A 84 -7.08 2.43 -30.29
N MET A 85 -5.79 2.73 -30.45
CA MET A 85 -5.20 3.08 -31.75
C MET A 85 -5.19 1.88 -32.72
N VAL A 86 -4.81 0.68 -32.25
CA VAL A 86 -4.81 -0.55 -33.06
C VAL A 86 -6.21 -0.90 -33.55
N THR A 87 -7.24 -0.78 -32.71
CA THR A 87 -8.63 -1.00 -33.11
C THR A 87 -9.07 -0.06 -34.21
N LYS A 88 -8.62 1.21 -34.18
CA LYS A 88 -8.88 2.16 -35.25
C LYS A 88 -8.18 1.76 -36.57
N ALA A 89 -6.96 1.24 -36.49
CA ALA A 89 -6.17 0.85 -37.67
C ALA A 89 -6.58 -0.50 -38.29
N ALA A 90 -7.04 -1.45 -37.46
CA ALA A 90 -7.42 -2.80 -37.87
C ALA A 90 -8.75 -3.23 -37.21
N PRO A 91 -9.90 -2.73 -37.68
CA PRO A 91 -11.22 -2.95 -37.05
C PRO A 91 -11.70 -4.41 -37.09
N GLN A 92 -11.09 -5.23 -37.94
CA GLN A 92 -11.35 -6.67 -38.08
C GLN A 92 -10.66 -7.52 -36.99
N MET A 93 -9.74 -6.94 -36.20
CA MET A 93 -9.14 -7.63 -35.05
C MET A 93 -10.15 -7.73 -33.91
N ASN A 94 -10.43 -8.95 -33.44
CA ASN A 94 -11.20 -9.16 -32.22
C ASN A 94 -10.36 -8.72 -31.00
N ILE A 95 -10.56 -7.49 -30.55
CA ILE A 95 -9.83 -6.90 -29.41
C ILE A 95 -10.05 -7.69 -28.12
N PHE A 96 -11.17 -8.39 -27.96
CA PHE A 96 -11.36 -9.25 -26.79
C PHE A 96 -10.47 -10.49 -26.87
N ALA A 97 -10.22 -11.03 -28.05
CA ALA A 97 -9.35 -12.20 -28.23
C ALA A 97 -7.87 -11.87 -27.96
N VAL A 98 -7.41 -10.67 -28.33
CA VAL A 98 -5.98 -10.29 -28.25
C VAL A 98 -5.68 -9.37 -27.05
N GLY A 99 -6.57 -8.43 -26.74
CA GLY A 99 -6.38 -7.42 -25.70
C GLY A 99 -6.37 -7.97 -24.28
N PHE A 100 -7.19 -8.98 -23.98
CA PHE A 100 -7.19 -9.61 -22.65
C PHE A 100 -5.88 -10.36 -22.36
N PRO A 101 -5.39 -11.29 -23.22
CA PRO A 101 -4.10 -11.96 -22.99
C PRO A 101 -2.92 -10.98 -22.86
N VAL A 102 -2.87 -9.95 -23.70
CA VAL A 102 -1.79 -8.96 -23.66
C VAL A 102 -1.86 -8.13 -22.39
N THR A 103 -3.04 -7.66 -21.99
CA THR A 103 -3.20 -6.88 -20.74
C THR A 103 -2.81 -7.71 -19.52
N ILE A 104 -3.13 -9.01 -19.50
CA ILE A 104 -2.71 -9.93 -18.43
C ILE A 104 -1.18 -10.05 -18.41
N LEU A 105 -0.54 -10.32 -19.56
CA LEU A 105 0.92 -10.43 -19.66
C LEU A 105 1.62 -9.16 -19.19
N VAL A 106 1.16 -7.99 -19.65
CA VAL A 106 1.71 -6.71 -19.23
C VAL A 106 1.48 -6.50 -17.73
N GLY A 107 0.31 -6.82 -17.19
CA GLY A 107 0.03 -6.76 -15.76
C GLY A 107 1.02 -7.58 -14.93
N PHE A 108 1.33 -8.80 -15.34
CA PHE A 108 2.33 -9.65 -14.68
C PHE A 108 3.75 -9.07 -14.76
N VAL A 109 4.15 -8.59 -15.93
CA VAL A 109 5.47 -7.94 -16.10
C VAL A 109 5.58 -6.71 -15.21
N LEU A 110 4.52 -5.90 -15.13
CA LEU A 110 4.49 -4.72 -14.26
C LEU A 110 4.64 -5.10 -12.80
N ILE A 111 3.92 -6.12 -12.33
CA ILE A 111 4.03 -6.61 -10.95
C ILE A 111 5.47 -7.05 -10.66
N LEU A 112 6.12 -7.78 -11.57
CA LEU A 112 7.51 -8.23 -11.38
C LEU A 112 8.49 -7.06 -11.30
N VAL A 113 8.29 -6.02 -12.11
CA VAL A 113 9.16 -4.84 -12.12
C VAL A 113 8.93 -3.94 -10.89
N THR A 114 7.69 -3.84 -10.40
CA THR A 114 7.38 -3.00 -9.22
C THR A 114 7.61 -3.72 -7.89
N LEU A 115 7.79 -5.04 -7.90
CA LEU A 115 7.95 -5.86 -6.70
C LEU A 115 9.10 -5.40 -5.77
N PRO A 116 10.30 -5.03 -6.27
CA PRO A 116 11.37 -4.51 -5.41
C PRO A 116 10.99 -3.18 -4.75
N ALA A 117 10.39 -2.26 -5.52
CA ALA A 117 9.95 -0.96 -5.02
C ALA A 117 8.87 -1.07 -3.93
N LEU A 118 8.08 -2.14 -3.95
CA LEU A 118 7.11 -2.42 -2.90
C LEU A 118 7.78 -2.63 -1.54
N GLY A 119 8.94 -3.28 -1.48
CA GLY A 119 9.67 -3.51 -0.24
C GLY A 119 10.12 -2.20 0.41
N ASP A 120 10.79 -1.35 -0.37
CA ASP A 120 11.28 -0.04 0.09
C ASP A 120 10.11 0.85 0.57
N GLN A 121 9.03 0.88 -0.21
CA GLN A 121 7.86 1.68 0.13
C GLN A 121 7.14 1.14 1.38
N PHE A 122 7.05 -0.18 1.52
CA PHE A 122 6.50 -0.82 2.72
C PHE A 122 7.30 -0.45 3.97
N GLN A 123 8.63 -0.52 3.89
CA GLN A 123 9.51 -0.14 4.99
C GLN A 123 9.32 1.33 5.38
N SER A 124 9.29 2.24 4.39
CA SER A 124 9.08 3.68 4.60
C SER A 124 7.73 4.01 5.27
N ILE A 125 6.64 3.37 4.81
CA ILE A 125 5.30 3.56 5.39
C ILE A 125 5.26 2.98 6.81
N SER A 126 5.84 1.78 7.00
CA SER A 126 5.85 1.11 8.30
C SER A 126 6.64 1.93 9.34
N SER A 127 7.84 2.42 9.00
CA SER A 127 8.61 3.27 9.90
C SER A 127 7.88 4.56 10.25
N SER A 128 7.22 5.19 9.26
CA SER A 128 6.44 6.40 9.47
C SER A 128 5.23 6.15 10.39
N ALA A 129 4.57 5.00 10.24
CA ALA A 129 3.48 4.58 11.12
C ALA A 129 3.96 4.38 12.56
N PHE A 130 5.10 3.72 12.76
CA PHE A 130 5.67 3.52 14.10
C PHE A 130 6.09 4.84 14.75
N VAL A 131 6.65 5.79 13.99
CA VAL A 131 6.96 7.15 14.49
C VAL A 131 5.69 7.90 14.89
N LEU A 132 4.59 7.75 14.14
CA LEU A 132 3.31 8.33 14.54
C LEU A 132 2.83 7.71 15.85
N LEU A 133 2.82 6.37 15.96
CA LEU A 133 2.41 5.68 17.18
C LEU A 133 3.24 6.10 18.39
N SER A 134 4.56 6.21 18.24
CA SER A 134 5.44 6.62 19.32
C SER A 134 5.13 8.06 19.78
N ARG A 135 4.86 8.98 18.85
CA ARG A 135 4.44 10.36 19.16
C ARG A 135 3.07 10.44 19.81
N LEU A 136 2.10 9.63 19.35
CA LEU A 136 0.76 9.58 19.94
C LEU A 136 0.81 9.07 21.38
N PHE A 137 1.66 8.08 21.65
CA PHE A 137 1.79 7.51 22.99
C PHE A 137 2.76 8.25 23.90
N GLY A 138 3.41 9.32 23.44
CA GLY A 138 4.44 10.02 24.22
C GLY A 138 5.72 9.21 24.42
N VAL A 139 5.87 8.10 23.69
CA VAL A 139 7.05 7.25 23.68
C VAL A 139 8.07 7.91 22.74
N GLY A 140 8.82 8.88 23.24
CA GLY A 140 9.86 9.56 22.45
C GLY A 140 9.85 11.08 22.52
N GLY A 141 9.85 11.60 23.75
CA GLY A 141 10.62 12.79 24.11
C GLY A 141 11.95 12.36 24.72
#